data_AF-A0A495L9U7-F1
#
_entry.id   AF-A0A495L9U7-F1
#
_cell.length_a   1.000
_cell.length_b   1.000
_cell.length_c   1.000
_cell.angle_alpha   90.00
_cell.angle_beta   90.00
_cell.angle_gamma   90.00
#
_symmetry.space_group_name_H-M   'P 1'
#
loop_
_entity.id
_entity.type
_entity.pdbx_description
1 polymer ?
#
loop_
_entity_poly.entity_id
_entity_poly.type
_entity_poly.pdbx_seq_one_letter_code
_entity_poly.pdbx_strand_id
1 'polypeptide(L)'
;MHPPPRNTAGTRFIPDVLRDPLQWWWGVQGGNPAVAAQDLLDLRQGLPLRSVAHLRLDGNFFRQGVLVMHLAGPERLAWCKWRPFRTFGRPVPLPRPHEVIDVREPSSFAERQLGDVRVLTVRVGTEIWEMAVVTIDTGVVMAALAEAESWRPKT
;
A
#
# COMPACT_ATOMS: atom_id res chain seq x y z
N MET A 1 -2.99 11.71 -20.39
CA MET A 1 -1.84 11.06 -19.72
C MET A 1 -2.08 11.21 -18.23
N HIS A 2 -2.42 10.13 -17.51
CA HIS A 2 -2.67 10.23 -16.07
C HIS A 2 -1.36 10.51 -15.32
N PRO A 3 -1.37 11.37 -14.29
CA PRO A 3 -0.19 11.59 -13.48
C PRO A 3 0.28 10.26 -12.87
N PRO A 4 1.61 10.02 -12.79
CA PRO A 4 2.13 8.83 -12.14
C PRO A 4 1.68 8.80 -10.66
N PRO A 5 1.37 7.61 -10.10
CA PRO A 5 0.94 7.50 -8.72
C PRO A 5 1.98 8.07 -7.75
N ARG A 6 1.53 8.92 -6.83
CA ARG A 6 2.37 9.53 -5.78
C ARG A 6 2.62 8.52 -4.65
N ASN A 7 3.79 8.57 -4.03
CA ASN A 7 4.09 7.81 -2.81
C ASN A 7 3.18 8.24 -1.66
N THR A 8 2.65 7.29 -0.89
CA THR A 8 2.06 7.53 0.44
C THR A 8 3.13 7.83 1.49
N ALA A 9 2.72 8.34 2.65
CA ALA A 9 3.58 8.74 3.76
C ALA A 9 4.57 7.64 4.22
N GLY A 10 4.15 6.38 4.18
CA GLY A 10 4.97 5.23 4.57
C GLY A 10 5.88 4.70 3.47
N THR A 11 5.71 5.12 2.21
CA THR A 11 6.46 4.59 1.07
C THR A 11 7.85 5.20 0.96
N ARG A 12 8.88 4.36 1.10
CA ARG A 12 10.29 4.76 1.00
C ARG A 12 10.97 4.06 -0.17
N PHE A 13 11.61 4.82 -1.05
CA PHE A 13 12.60 4.29 -1.99
C PHE A 13 13.97 4.87 -1.69
N ILE A 14 15.02 4.04 -1.78
CA ILE A 14 16.42 4.51 -1.67
C ILE A 14 16.71 5.73 -2.59
N PRO A 15 16.19 5.79 -3.84
CA PRO A 15 16.26 6.99 -4.65
C PRO A 15 15.61 8.26 -4.07
N ASP A 16 14.53 8.13 -3.29
CA ASP A 16 13.81 9.28 -2.72
C ASP A 16 14.55 9.82 -1.49
N VAL A 17 15.18 8.95 -0.69
CA VAL A 17 16.07 9.32 0.43
C VAL A 17 17.31 10.08 -0.05
N LEU A 18 17.81 9.78 -1.26
CA LEU A 18 18.92 10.50 -1.87
C LEU A 18 18.51 11.89 -2.39
N ARG A 19 17.22 12.14 -2.64
CA ARG A 19 16.69 13.44 -3.11
C ARG A 19 16.22 14.33 -1.97
N ASP A 20 15.71 13.75 -0.88
CA ASP A 20 15.27 14.48 0.30
C ASP A 20 15.70 13.75 1.59
N PRO A 21 16.81 14.19 2.22
CA PRO A 21 17.33 13.57 3.44
C PRO A 21 16.38 13.67 4.64
N LEU A 22 15.43 14.63 4.65
CA LEU A 22 14.47 14.79 5.75
C LEU A 22 13.44 13.66 5.78
N GLN A 23 13.17 13.02 4.64
CA GLN A 23 12.35 11.80 4.59
C GLN A 23 12.97 10.64 5.36
N TRP A 24 14.30 10.61 5.50
CA TRP A 24 14.99 9.63 6.33
C TRP A 24 14.65 9.83 7.81
N TRP A 25 14.61 11.09 8.27
CA TRP A 25 14.35 11.43 9.66
C TRP A 25 12.89 11.20 10.07
N TRP A 26 11.93 11.58 9.22
CA TRP A 26 10.52 11.21 9.42
C TRP A 26 10.29 9.70 9.30
N GLY A 27 11.14 9.01 8.52
CA GLY A 27 11.14 7.56 8.46
C GLY A 27 11.55 6.86 9.76
N VAL A 28 12.40 7.50 10.58
CA VAL A 28 12.75 6.99 11.92
C VAL A 28 11.59 7.19 12.91
N GLN A 29 10.70 8.16 12.66
CA GLN A 29 9.56 8.50 13.52
C GLN A 29 8.22 7.85 13.11
N GLY A 30 8.23 6.91 12.15
CA GLY A 30 7.00 6.24 11.70
C GLY A 30 6.20 7.00 10.62
N GLY A 31 6.78 8.05 10.01
CA GLY A 31 6.16 8.86 8.95
C GLY A 31 5.52 10.16 9.46
N ASN A 32 4.90 10.94 8.55
CA ASN A 32 4.24 12.20 8.89
C ASN A 32 2.70 12.04 8.88
N PRO A 33 2.01 12.14 10.03
CA PRO A 33 0.55 11.97 10.12
C PRO A 33 -0.26 12.95 9.27
N ALA A 34 0.23 14.17 9.06
CA ALA A 34 -0.43 15.15 8.20
C ALA A 34 -0.40 14.71 6.72
N VAL A 35 0.70 14.09 6.29
CA VAL A 35 0.81 13.52 4.93
C VAL A 35 -0.14 12.33 4.77
N ALA A 36 -0.23 11.46 5.77
CA ALA A 36 -1.16 10.31 5.75
C ALA A 36 -2.63 10.74 5.71
N ALA A 37 -3.00 11.81 6.42
CA ALA A 37 -4.33 12.41 6.33
C ALA A 37 -4.59 12.97 4.91
N GLN A 38 -3.60 13.63 4.31
CA GLN A 38 -3.70 14.11 2.93
C GLN A 38 -3.80 12.94 1.93
N ASP A 39 -3.06 11.85 2.13
CA ASP A 39 -3.15 10.64 1.30
C ASP A 39 -4.58 10.08 1.29
N LEU A 40 -5.26 10.05 2.45
CA LEU A 40 -6.67 9.65 2.51
C LEU A 40 -7.60 10.58 1.74
N LEU A 41 -7.35 11.90 1.77
CA LEU A 41 -8.13 12.87 0.99
C LEU A 41 -7.90 12.68 -0.50
N ASP A 42 -6.64 12.58 -0.92
CA ASP A 42 -6.23 12.38 -2.30
C ASP A 42 -6.82 11.08 -2.88
N LEU A 43 -6.75 9.99 -2.11
CA LEU A 43 -7.35 8.70 -2.49
C LEU A 43 -8.85 8.85 -2.78
N ARG A 44 -9.58 9.52 -1.89
CA ARG A 44 -11.03 9.73 -1.99
C ARG A 44 -11.42 10.65 -3.14
N GLN A 45 -10.55 11.58 -3.51
CA GLN A 45 -10.65 12.40 -4.72
C GLN A 45 -10.33 11.61 -6.00
N GLY A 46 -9.90 10.35 -5.88
CA GLY A 46 -9.55 9.49 -7.00
C GLY A 46 -8.14 9.70 -7.52
N LEU A 47 -7.28 10.46 -6.80
CA LEU A 47 -5.89 10.64 -7.19
C LEU A 47 -5.11 9.33 -7.00
N PRO A 48 -4.21 8.99 -7.93
CA PRO A 48 -3.46 7.74 -7.87
C PRO A 48 -2.37 7.81 -6.80
N LEU A 49 -2.39 6.85 -5.89
CA LEU A 49 -1.40 6.68 -4.81
C LEU A 49 -0.71 5.33 -4.93
N ARG A 50 0.44 5.20 -4.27
CA ARG A 50 1.14 3.92 -4.13
C ARG A 50 1.74 3.76 -2.75
N SER A 51 1.49 2.61 -2.13
CA SER A 51 1.98 2.24 -0.80
C SER A 51 2.90 1.02 -0.86
N VAL A 52 4.00 1.01 -0.08
CA VAL A 52 4.80 -0.21 0.09
C VAL A 52 3.97 -1.25 0.84
N ALA A 53 3.84 -2.42 0.21
CA ALA A 53 3.10 -3.54 0.75
C ALA A 53 3.85 -4.84 0.50
N HIS A 54 4.00 -5.63 1.56
CA HIS A 54 4.53 -6.97 1.48
C HIS A 54 3.37 -7.96 1.40
N LEU A 55 3.33 -8.78 0.34
CA LEU A 55 2.25 -9.75 0.14
C LEU A 55 2.69 -11.18 0.44
N ARG A 56 1.83 -11.91 1.13
CA ARG A 56 1.93 -13.34 1.38
C ARG A 56 0.64 -14.02 0.89
N LEU A 57 0.81 -15.07 0.08
CA LEU A 57 -0.25 -15.98 -0.37
C LEU A 57 -0.03 -17.33 0.31
N ASP A 58 -1.06 -17.87 0.96
CA ASP A 58 -1.10 -19.24 1.53
C ASP A 58 0.11 -19.62 2.40
N GLY A 59 0.51 -18.76 3.34
CA GLY A 59 1.58 -19.08 4.29
C GLY A 59 3.02 -19.06 3.73
N ASN A 60 3.22 -18.62 2.49
CA ASN A 60 4.55 -18.42 1.92
C ASN A 60 5.32 -17.24 2.56
N PHE A 61 6.53 -16.96 2.11
CA PHE A 61 7.26 -15.76 2.54
C PHE A 61 6.61 -14.46 2.01
N PHE A 62 6.70 -13.40 2.82
CA PHE A 62 6.31 -12.06 2.39
C PHE A 62 7.16 -11.58 1.22
N ARG A 63 6.50 -11.16 0.15
CA ARG A 63 7.12 -10.59 -1.06
C ARG A 63 6.93 -9.10 -1.06
N GLN A 64 8.04 -8.37 -1.01
CA GLN A 64 8.00 -6.92 -1.12
C GLN A 64 7.46 -6.49 -2.49
N GLY A 65 6.60 -5.47 -2.46
CA GLY A 65 6.09 -4.80 -3.64
C GLY A 65 5.43 -3.49 -3.27
N VAL A 66 4.63 -3.00 -4.19
CA VAL A 66 3.89 -1.75 -4.06
C VAL A 66 2.45 -2.00 -4.42
N LEU A 67 1.53 -1.58 -3.56
CA LEU A 67 0.11 -1.51 -3.86
C LEU A 67 -0.16 -0.14 -4.50
N VAL A 68 -0.56 -0.14 -5.77
CA VAL A 68 -1.06 1.02 -6.49
C VAL A 68 -2.56 1.12 -6.27
N MET A 69 -3.01 2.29 -5.83
CA MET A 69 -4.40 2.60 -5.48
C MET A 69 -4.85 3.76 -6.36
N HIS A 70 -5.78 3.50 -7.29
CA HIS A 70 -6.29 4.50 -8.22
C HIS A 70 -7.78 4.29 -8.42
N LEU A 71 -8.60 4.77 -7.48
CA LEU A 71 -10.04 4.46 -7.43
C LEU A 71 -10.82 4.98 -8.67
N ALA A 72 -10.32 6.04 -9.32
CA ALA A 72 -10.86 6.57 -10.58
C ALA A 72 -10.39 5.83 -11.84
N GLY A 73 -9.42 4.91 -11.70
CA GLY A 73 -8.84 4.15 -12.80
C GLY A 73 -9.67 2.92 -13.20
N PRO A 74 -9.40 2.35 -14.39
CA PRO A 74 -10.03 1.09 -14.81
C PRO A 74 -9.62 -0.06 -13.88
N GLU A 75 -8.35 -0.10 -13.49
CA GLU A 75 -7.83 -0.99 -12.47
C GLU A 75 -7.65 -0.22 -11.16
N ARG A 76 -8.61 -0.39 -10.25
CA ARG A 76 -8.67 0.41 -9.02
C ARG A 76 -7.55 0.08 -8.04
N LEU A 77 -7.16 -1.18 -7.99
CA LEU A 77 -6.09 -1.69 -7.15
C LEU A 77 -5.21 -2.63 -7.95
N ALA A 78 -3.90 -2.41 -7.89
CA ALA A 78 -2.94 -3.29 -8.53
C ALA A 78 -1.70 -3.45 -7.66
N TRP A 79 -1.16 -4.66 -7.58
CA TRP A 79 0.11 -4.93 -6.91
C TRP A 79 1.25 -5.08 -7.89
N CYS A 80 2.36 -4.41 -7.60
CA CYS A 80 3.58 -4.45 -8.39
C CYS A 80 4.69 -5.09 -7.55
N LYS A 81 5.14 -6.29 -7.95
CA LYS A 81 6.28 -6.95 -7.30
C LYS A 81 7.53 -6.07 -7.39
N TRP A 82 8.26 -5.93 -6.29
CA TRP A 82 9.57 -5.29 -6.31
C TRP A 82 10.56 -6.11 -7.15
N ARG A 83 11.43 -5.43 -7.90
CA ARG A 83 12.50 -6.07 -8.66
C ARG A 83 13.80 -5.28 -8.46
N PRO A 84 14.93 -5.95 -8.18
CA PRO A 84 16.21 -5.25 -8.16
C PRO A 84 16.50 -4.66 -9.55
N PHE A 85 16.98 -3.42 -9.58
CA PHE A 85 17.38 -2.68 -10.79
C PHE A 85 16.27 -2.37 -11.82
N ARG A 86 14.99 -2.49 -11.44
CA ARG A 86 13.85 -2.00 -12.23
C ARG A 86 12.92 -1.20 -11.34
N THR A 87 12.17 -0.27 -11.93
CA THR A 87 11.24 0.59 -11.20
C THR A 87 10.24 -0.26 -10.41
N PHE A 88 9.47 -1.15 -11.07
CA PHE A 88 8.69 -2.26 -10.46
C PHE A 88 8.41 -3.35 -11.50
N GLY A 89 7.92 -4.52 -11.07
CA GLY A 89 7.31 -5.52 -11.97
C GLY A 89 6.02 -5.01 -12.61
N ARG A 90 5.50 -5.78 -13.59
CA ARG A 90 4.19 -5.48 -14.21
C ARG A 90 3.10 -5.44 -13.13
N PRO A 91 2.21 -4.43 -13.13
CA PRO A 91 1.07 -4.39 -12.22
C PRO A 91 0.18 -5.61 -12.41
N VAL A 92 -0.20 -6.25 -11.30
CA VAL A 92 -1.18 -7.33 -11.23
C VAL A 92 -2.43 -6.76 -10.57
N PRO A 93 -3.55 -6.58 -11.30
CA PRO A 93 -4.80 -6.16 -10.71
C PRO A 93 -5.20 -7.07 -9.55
N LEU A 94 -5.75 -6.51 -8.48
CA LEU A 94 -6.32 -7.31 -7.39
C LEU A 94 -7.72 -7.78 -7.80
N PRO A 95 -7.97 -9.10 -7.92
CA PRO A 95 -9.30 -9.62 -8.20
C PRO A 95 -10.35 -9.12 -7.20
N ARG A 96 -11.56 -8.84 -7.70
CA ARG A 96 -12.71 -8.47 -6.88
C ARG A 96 -13.48 -9.72 -6.42
N PRO A 97 -14.12 -9.73 -5.24
CA PRO A 97 -14.26 -8.61 -4.29
C PRO A 97 -13.02 -8.38 -3.42
N HIS A 98 -12.91 -7.19 -2.84
CA HIS A 98 -11.92 -6.85 -1.81
C HIS A 98 -12.58 -6.70 -0.43
N GLU A 99 -12.06 -7.39 0.59
CA GLU A 99 -12.58 -7.26 1.96
C GLU A 99 -11.46 -7.44 2.98
N VAL A 100 -11.34 -6.51 3.92
CA VAL A 100 -10.42 -6.63 5.05
C VAL A 100 -11.10 -7.48 6.13
N ILE A 101 -10.53 -8.65 6.42
CA ILE A 101 -11.05 -9.60 7.40
C ILE A 101 -10.49 -9.31 8.79
N ASP A 102 -9.20 -9.02 8.87
CA ASP A 102 -8.49 -8.79 10.14
C ASP A 102 -7.35 -7.79 9.95
N VAL A 103 -6.99 -7.09 11.03
CA VAL A 103 -5.82 -6.21 11.12
C VAL A 103 -5.15 -6.45 12.45
N ARG A 104 -3.90 -6.90 12.41
CA ARG A 104 -3.14 -7.28 13.61
C ARG A 104 -1.72 -6.75 13.61
N GLU A 105 -1.11 -6.81 14.78
CA GLU A 105 0.33 -6.58 14.93
C GLU A 105 1.16 -7.77 14.41
N PRO A 106 2.44 -7.52 14.06
CA PRO A 106 3.40 -8.58 13.74
C PRO A 106 3.53 -9.60 14.87
N SER A 107 3.19 -10.86 14.61
CA SER A 107 3.21 -11.94 15.60
C SER A 107 4.45 -12.83 15.48
N SER A 108 5.04 -12.92 14.29
CA SER A 108 6.23 -13.74 14.04
C SER A 108 7.51 -12.92 13.94
N PHE A 109 8.65 -13.55 14.17
CA PHE A 109 9.97 -12.92 13.99
C PHE A 109 10.16 -12.39 12.56
N ALA A 110 9.73 -13.15 11.54
CA ALA A 110 9.79 -12.73 10.15
C ALA A 110 8.94 -11.47 9.86
N GLU A 111 7.76 -11.36 10.48
CA GLU A 111 6.92 -10.16 10.35
C GLU A 111 7.53 -8.95 11.07
N ARG A 112 8.13 -9.15 12.25
CA ARG A 112 8.81 -8.07 12.99
C ARG A 112 10.03 -7.52 12.24
N GLN A 113 10.71 -8.35 11.44
CA GLN A 113 11.82 -7.90 10.59
C GLN A 113 11.39 -6.96 9.46
N LEU A 114 10.08 -6.88 9.14
CA LEU A 114 9.55 -5.93 8.15
C LEU A 114 9.50 -4.49 8.70
N GLY A 115 9.75 -4.30 10.00
CA GLY A 115 9.77 -2.99 10.65
C GLY A 115 8.41 -2.61 11.23
N ASP A 116 8.10 -1.30 11.20
CA ASP A 116 6.85 -0.74 11.71
C ASP A 116 5.70 -0.98 10.71
N VAL A 117 5.10 -2.17 10.80
CA VAL A 117 4.02 -2.62 9.92
C VAL A 117 2.81 -3.13 10.71
N ARG A 118 1.64 -3.11 10.06
CA ARG A 118 0.45 -3.86 10.43
C ARG A 118 0.20 -4.94 9.40
N VAL A 119 -0.25 -6.11 9.85
CA VAL A 119 -0.60 -7.23 8.96
C VAL A 119 -2.11 -7.24 8.78
N LEU A 120 -2.55 -7.11 7.54
CA LEU A 120 -3.95 -7.16 7.13
C LEU A 120 -4.21 -8.54 6.51
N THR A 121 -5.26 -9.22 6.97
CA THR A 121 -5.82 -10.37 6.25
C THR A 121 -6.92 -9.86 5.34
N VAL A 122 -6.80 -10.12 4.05
CA VAL A 122 -7.66 -9.54 3.02
C VAL A 122 -8.18 -10.66 2.11
N ARG A 123 -9.50 -10.68 1.88
CA ARG A 123 -10.10 -11.45 0.79
C ARG A 123 -9.94 -10.68 -0.50
N VAL A 124 -9.36 -11.32 -1.51
CA VAL A 124 -9.16 -10.76 -2.85
C VAL A 124 -9.68 -11.79 -3.84
N GLY A 125 -10.83 -11.53 -4.45
CA GLY A 125 -11.53 -12.53 -5.26
C GLY A 125 -11.97 -13.72 -4.40
N THR A 126 -11.51 -14.91 -4.78
CA THR A 126 -11.76 -16.16 -4.05
C THR A 126 -10.63 -16.55 -3.10
N GLU A 127 -9.57 -15.74 -3.00
CA GLU A 127 -8.36 -16.05 -2.25
C GLU A 127 -8.25 -15.21 -0.98
N ILE A 128 -7.50 -15.72 0.01
CA ILE A 128 -7.12 -14.98 1.22
C ILE A 128 -5.65 -14.62 1.13
N TRP A 129 -5.36 -13.33 1.20
CA TRP A 129 -4.01 -12.80 1.17
C TRP A 129 -3.68 -12.18 2.53
N GLU A 130 -2.41 -12.21 2.90
CA GLU A 130 -1.89 -11.39 3.99
C GLU A 130 -1.01 -10.27 3.42
N MET A 131 -1.29 -9.04 3.85
CA MET A 131 -0.58 -7.85 3.43
C MET A 131 0.03 -7.17 4.65
N ALA A 132 1.35 -7.13 4.73
CA ALA A 132 2.04 -6.29 5.70
C ALA A 132 2.25 -4.89 5.09
N VAL A 133 1.65 -3.88 5.72
CA VAL A 133 1.63 -2.48 5.29
C VAL A 133 2.28 -1.64 6.37
N VAL A 134 3.03 -0.61 5.99
CA VAL A 134 3.60 0.34 6.96
C VAL A 134 2.49 0.91 7.84
N THR A 135 2.69 0.96 9.15
CA THR A 135 1.63 1.30 10.13
C THR A 135 0.90 2.59 9.75
N ILE A 136 1.63 3.64 9.37
CA ILE A 136 1.05 4.93 8.97
C ILE A 136 0.17 4.88 7.71
N ASP A 137 0.43 3.93 6.81
CA ASP A 137 -0.32 3.74 5.56
C ASP A 137 -1.52 2.79 5.74
N THR A 138 -1.68 2.17 6.92
CA THR A 138 -2.73 1.17 7.14
C THR A 138 -4.12 1.75 6.87
N GLY A 139 -4.37 2.99 7.33
CA GLY A 139 -5.64 3.68 7.10
C GLY A 139 -5.95 3.91 5.62
N VAL A 140 -4.96 4.36 4.83
CA VAL A 140 -5.16 4.61 3.39
C VAL A 140 -5.33 3.31 2.61
N VAL A 141 -4.60 2.25 2.95
CA VAL A 141 -4.77 0.94 2.31
C VAL A 141 -6.14 0.32 2.63
N MET A 142 -6.58 0.36 3.89
CA MET A 142 -7.92 -0.12 4.27
C MET A 142 -9.02 0.66 3.54
N ALA A 143 -8.90 1.99 3.48
CA ALA A 143 -9.84 2.81 2.73
C ALA A 143 -9.85 2.45 1.24
N ALA A 144 -8.67 2.23 0.64
CA ALA A 144 -8.58 1.85 -0.77
C ALA A 144 -9.24 0.49 -1.03
N LEU A 145 -9.01 -0.50 -0.18
CA LEU A 145 -9.64 -1.82 -0.28
C LEU A 145 -11.17 -1.74 -0.15
N ALA A 146 -11.67 -1.00 0.84
CA ALA A 146 -13.10 -0.87 1.07
C ALA A 146 -13.81 -0.04 -0.02
N GLU A 147 -13.21 1.07 -0.45
CA GLU A 147 -13.82 1.99 -1.40
C GLU A 147 -13.67 1.51 -2.86
N ALA A 148 -12.70 0.63 -3.16
CA ALA A 148 -12.48 0.12 -4.52
C ALA A 148 -13.66 -0.64 -5.13
N GLU A 149 -14.61 -1.14 -4.36
CA GLU A 149 -15.82 -1.77 -4.92
C GLU A 149 -16.89 -0.74 -5.26
N SER A 150 -17.15 0.18 -4.34
CA SER A 150 -18.26 1.12 -4.40
C SER A 150 -17.87 2.53 -4.85
N TRP A 151 -16.62 2.76 -5.27
CA TRP A 151 -16.14 4.11 -5.56
C TRP A 151 -17.02 4.82 -6.59
N ARG A 152 -17.41 6.03 -6.21
CA ARG A 152 -18.06 7.03 -7.06
C ARG A 152 -17.34 8.36 -6.81
N PRO A 153 -17.13 9.19 -7.84
CA PRO A 153 -16.58 10.52 -7.63
C PRO A 153 -17.54 11.30 -6.73
N LYS A 154 -17.02 11.85 -5.63
CA LYS A 154 -17.79 12.81 -4.82
C LYS A 154 -17.85 14.10 -5.61
N THR A 155 -19.06 14.43 -6.11
CA THR A 155 -19.40 15.73 -6.70
C THR A 155 -19.26 16.85 -5.69
#